data_AF-A0A1B6HH82-F1
#
_entry.id   AF-A0A1B6HH82-F1
#
_cell.length_a   1.000
_cell.length_b   1.000
_cell.length_c   1.000
_cell.angle_alpha   90.00
_cell.angle_beta   90.00
_cell.angle_gamma   90.00
#
_symmetry.space_group_name_H-M   'P 1'
#
loop_
_entity.id
_entity.type
_entity.pdbx_description
1 polymer ?
#
loop_
_entity_poly.entity_id
_entity_poly.type
_entity_poly.pdbx_seq_one_letter_code
_entity_poly.pdbx_strand_id
1 'polypeptide(L)'
;SGGIQTWDGVLQGQRLLTMSCSDKIARWNVLGIQGSLLSHFIEPIYLESIILGSLFNSSHMYRAVCGRIESTVQGLPPPFRFNKPSLGVTSSPETRQPGKAPNHSVNWVIGEERVEIINAMTGKAELGAASRLCKQSMFRHFCNVVDKLPQASKFLGEVKDKLYSELKAKAEDYQVAKQQLMQGFSKADLGSWLKKPLEQDQFCLDDSVFKLPISLSLAQ
;
A
#
# COMPACT_ATOMS: atom_id res chain seq x y z
N SER A 1 15.02 -20.34 8.12
CA SER A 1 15.49 -19.42 7.05
C SER A 1 14.46 -19.43 5.92
N GLY A 2 13.65 -18.38 5.71
CA GLY A 2 12.63 -18.49 4.64
C GLY A 2 11.64 -17.32 4.45
N GLY A 3 12.03 -16.08 4.71
CA GLY A 3 11.11 -14.93 4.56
C GLY A 3 11.71 -13.69 3.87
N ILE A 4 13.01 -13.70 3.55
CA ILE A 4 13.65 -12.60 2.83
C ILE A 4 13.56 -12.91 1.34
N GLN A 5 13.05 -11.95 0.58
CA GLN A 5 12.99 -12.01 -0.88
C GLN A 5 14.14 -11.17 -1.45
N THR A 6 14.87 -11.71 -2.42
CA THR A 6 15.87 -10.95 -3.18
C THR A 6 15.32 -10.62 -4.57
N TRP A 7 15.82 -9.54 -5.18
CA TRP A 7 15.33 -9.05 -6.47
C TRP A 7 15.61 -10.06 -7.59
N ASP A 8 16.85 -10.49 -7.69
CA ASP A 8 17.33 -11.50 -8.63
C ASP A 8 16.62 -12.85 -8.47
N GLY A 9 16.45 -13.30 -7.22
CA GLY A 9 15.80 -14.56 -6.92
C GLY A 9 14.35 -14.59 -7.41
N VAL A 10 13.58 -13.54 -7.13
CA VAL A 10 12.19 -13.43 -7.62
C VAL A 10 12.14 -13.37 -9.15
N LEU A 11 13.05 -12.62 -9.79
CA LEU A 11 13.10 -12.56 -11.26
C LEU A 11 13.47 -13.89 -11.91
N GLN A 12 14.29 -14.71 -11.23
CA GLN A 12 14.65 -16.06 -11.65
C GLN A 12 13.58 -17.11 -11.32
N GLY A 13 12.41 -16.70 -10.82
CA GLY A 13 11.27 -17.58 -10.57
C GLY A 13 11.10 -18.06 -9.13
N GLN A 14 11.88 -17.55 -8.17
CA GLN A 14 11.56 -17.77 -6.76
C GLN A 14 10.20 -17.15 -6.42
N ARG A 15 9.52 -17.77 -5.45
CA ARG A 15 8.15 -17.39 -5.09
C ARG A 15 8.06 -15.93 -4.62
N LEU A 16 7.27 -15.12 -5.32
CA LEU A 16 6.88 -13.79 -4.87
C LEU A 16 5.87 -13.90 -3.72
N LEU A 17 6.27 -13.43 -2.55
CA LEU A 17 5.45 -13.41 -1.34
C LEU A 17 4.94 -12.00 -1.06
N THR A 18 3.63 -11.88 -0.89
CA THR A 18 2.94 -10.64 -0.52
C THR A 18 2.08 -10.90 0.70
N MET A 19 2.14 -10.01 1.69
CA MET A 19 1.30 -10.08 2.89
C MET A 19 -0.18 -10.14 2.52
N SER A 20 -0.96 -10.87 3.32
CA SER A 20 -2.39 -11.03 3.10
C SER A 20 -3.14 -9.69 3.28
N CYS A 21 -4.38 -9.61 2.78
CA CYS A 21 -5.20 -8.42 2.94
C CYS A 21 -5.53 -8.14 4.42
N SER A 22 -5.79 -9.17 5.24
CA SER A 22 -6.03 -8.99 6.67
C SER A 22 -4.80 -8.44 7.41
N ASP A 23 -3.59 -8.88 7.06
CA ASP A 23 -2.35 -8.31 7.61
C ASP A 23 -2.18 -6.84 7.19
N LYS A 24 -2.45 -6.52 5.92
CA LYS A 24 -2.38 -5.14 5.41
C LYS A 24 -3.39 -4.21 6.10
N ILE A 25 -4.61 -4.67 6.34
CA ILE A 25 -5.62 -3.91 7.09
C ILE A 25 -5.19 -3.73 8.55
N ALA A 26 -4.67 -4.78 9.21
CA ALA A 26 -4.11 -4.65 10.56
C ALA A 26 -2.96 -3.64 10.63
N ARG A 27 -2.12 -3.59 9.58
CA ARG A 27 -1.11 -2.55 9.42
C ARG A 27 -1.72 -1.15 9.30
N TRP A 28 -2.80 -0.97 8.54
CA TRP A 28 -3.48 0.31 8.43
C TRP A 28 -4.12 0.76 9.75
N ASN A 29 -4.58 -0.19 10.57
CA ASN A 29 -5.08 0.12 11.91
C ASN A 29 -3.99 0.59 12.88
N VAL A 30 -2.71 0.58 12.50
CA VAL A 30 -1.62 1.15 13.31
C VAL A 30 -0.99 2.35 12.60
N LEU A 31 -0.71 2.23 11.30
CA LEU A 31 0.03 3.23 10.53
C LEU A 31 -0.85 4.22 9.76
N GLY A 32 -2.16 4.04 9.81
CA GLY A 32 -3.09 4.71 8.92
C GLY A 32 -2.98 4.24 7.46
N ILE A 33 -3.96 4.65 6.66
CA ILE A 33 -4.09 4.26 5.24
C ILE A 33 -3.24 5.13 4.30
N GLN A 34 -2.82 6.32 4.74
CA GLN A 34 -2.12 7.33 3.93
C GLN A 34 -0.71 6.93 3.51
N GLY A 35 -0.08 6.02 4.27
CA GLY A 35 1.30 5.59 4.01
C GLY A 35 2.36 6.64 4.37
N SER A 36 3.62 6.28 4.17
CA SER A 36 4.77 7.07 4.66
C SER A 36 5.02 8.38 3.91
N LEU A 37 4.64 8.48 2.63
CA LEU A 37 4.87 9.72 1.89
C LEU A 37 3.88 10.80 2.30
N LEU A 38 2.60 10.47 2.42
CA LEU A 38 1.60 11.47 2.84
C LEU A 38 1.74 11.85 4.31
N SER A 39 2.31 10.99 5.17
CA SER A 39 2.55 11.36 6.58
C SER A 39 3.54 12.51 6.78
N HIS A 40 4.21 12.98 5.72
CA HIS A 40 4.96 14.24 5.75
C HIS A 40 4.05 15.48 5.86
N PHE A 41 2.79 15.37 5.45
CA PHE A 41 1.88 16.53 5.30
C PHE A 41 0.64 16.43 6.17
N ILE A 42 0.19 15.21 6.49
CA ILE A 42 -1.08 14.97 7.17
C ILE A 42 -0.91 13.99 8.33
N GLU A 43 -1.77 14.15 9.33
CA GLU A 43 -1.91 13.17 10.40
C GLU A 43 -2.43 11.82 9.87
N PRO A 44 -2.19 10.70 10.59
CA PRO A 44 -2.63 9.38 10.17
C PRO A 44 -4.15 9.29 10.00
N ILE A 45 -4.57 8.80 8.84
CA ILE A 45 -5.99 8.57 8.53
C ILE A 45 -6.31 7.11 8.81
N TYR A 46 -7.37 6.88 9.59
CA TYR A 46 -7.85 5.54 9.91
C TYR A 46 -9.25 5.32 9.36
N LEU A 47 -9.55 4.08 8.99
CA LEU A 47 -10.92 3.70 8.65
C LEU A 47 -11.74 3.65 9.94
N GLU A 48 -12.86 4.37 9.95
CA GLU A 48 -13.82 4.33 11.06
C GLU A 48 -14.58 2.99 11.10
N SER A 49 -14.85 2.42 9.91
CA SER A 49 -15.58 1.17 9.78
C SER A 49 -15.04 0.26 8.69
N ILE A 50 -15.25 -1.04 8.86
CA ILE A 50 -14.99 -2.07 7.84
C ILE A 50 -16.23 -2.95 7.72
N ILE A 51 -16.84 -2.94 6.53
CA ILE A 51 -18.06 -3.68 6.21
C ILE A 51 -17.72 -4.81 5.24
N LEU A 52 -18.18 -6.03 5.54
CA LEU A 52 -18.06 -7.16 4.62
C LEU A 52 -19.39 -7.46 3.95
N GLY A 53 -19.37 -7.68 2.63
CA GLY A 53 -20.55 -8.09 1.87
C GLY A 53 -20.91 -9.58 2.05
N SER A 54 -20.00 -10.40 2.56
CA SER A 54 -20.22 -11.81 2.87
C SER A 54 -19.16 -12.32 3.85
N LEU A 55 -19.30 -13.57 4.32
CA LEU A 55 -18.32 -14.25 5.20
C LEU A 55 -17.98 -13.50 6.50
N PHE A 56 -18.89 -12.67 7.00
CA PHE A 56 -18.68 -11.96 8.25
C PHE A 56 -18.81 -12.91 9.45
N ASN A 57 -17.76 -12.92 10.28
CA ASN A 57 -17.78 -13.47 11.62
C ASN A 57 -17.09 -12.45 12.53
N SER A 58 -17.81 -11.90 13.51
CA SER A 58 -17.34 -10.80 14.35
C SER A 58 -16.02 -11.13 15.04
N SER A 59 -15.92 -12.31 15.67
CA SER A 59 -14.73 -12.76 16.40
C SER A 59 -13.51 -12.94 15.48
N HIS A 60 -13.69 -13.59 14.32
CA HIS A 60 -12.60 -13.78 13.36
C HIS A 60 -12.17 -12.48 12.71
N MET A 61 -13.13 -11.62 12.36
CA MET A 61 -12.86 -10.32 11.76
C MET A 61 -12.09 -9.43 12.72
N TYR A 62 -12.58 -9.26 13.96
CA TYR A 62 -11.90 -8.49 15.00
C TYR A 62 -10.47 -8.98 15.23
N ARG A 63 -10.31 -10.30 15.44
CA ARG A 63 -8.98 -10.91 15.62
C ARG A 63 -8.05 -10.60 14.44
N ALA A 64 -8.55 -10.71 13.21
CA ALA A 64 -7.73 -10.54 12.01
C ALA A 64 -7.25 -9.09 11.80
N VAL A 65 -8.13 -8.11 12.03
CA VAL A 65 -7.84 -6.69 11.72
C VAL A 65 -7.23 -5.91 12.87
N CYS A 66 -7.39 -6.33 14.12
CA CYS A 66 -6.78 -5.64 15.25
C CYS A 66 -6.46 -6.57 16.43
N GLY A 67 -7.39 -7.43 16.84
CA GLY A 67 -7.31 -8.15 18.12
C GLY A 67 -6.03 -9.00 18.33
N ARG A 68 -5.48 -9.61 17.28
CA ARG A 68 -4.30 -10.49 17.41
C ARG A 68 -2.98 -9.77 17.73
N ILE A 69 -2.92 -8.45 17.58
CA ILE A 69 -1.73 -7.63 17.88
C ILE A 69 -2.01 -6.54 18.92
N GLU A 70 -3.22 -6.53 19.49
CA GLU A 70 -3.71 -5.48 20.39
C GLU A 70 -2.91 -5.39 21.70
N SER A 71 -2.50 -6.53 22.25
CA SER A 71 -1.73 -6.58 23.50
C SER A 71 -0.23 -6.33 23.28
N THR A 72 0.28 -6.49 22.06
CA THR A 72 1.73 -6.51 21.77
C THR A 72 2.24 -5.27 21.05
N VAL A 73 1.38 -4.54 20.33
CA VAL A 73 1.72 -3.24 19.75
C VAL A 73 1.56 -2.16 20.81
N GLN A 74 2.67 -1.54 21.19
CA GLN A 74 2.73 -0.50 22.23
C GLN A 74 3.75 0.56 21.83
N GLY A 75 3.77 1.69 22.53
CA GLY A 75 4.77 2.75 22.32
C GLY A 75 4.70 3.41 20.94
N LEU A 76 3.49 3.58 20.40
CA LEU A 76 3.30 4.31 19.15
C LEU A 76 3.60 5.81 19.36
N PRO A 77 4.38 6.44 18.46
CA PRO A 77 4.64 7.88 18.56
C PRO A 77 3.35 8.66 18.24
N PRO A 78 3.03 9.74 18.97
CA PRO A 78 1.98 10.65 18.55
C PRO A 78 2.23 11.16 17.11
N PRO A 79 1.21 11.35 16.28
CA PRO A 79 -0.22 11.11 16.50
C PRO A 79 -0.70 9.68 16.17
N PHE A 80 0.21 8.72 15.92
CA PHE A 80 -0.19 7.34 15.61
C PHE A 80 -0.83 6.67 16.80
N ARG A 81 -1.92 5.95 16.53
CA ARG A 81 -2.69 5.21 17.53
C ARG A 81 -3.09 3.84 17.00
N PHE A 82 -3.50 2.98 17.92
CA PHE A 82 -4.07 1.68 17.60
C PHE A 82 -5.58 1.82 17.33
N ASN A 83 -5.97 1.77 16.07
CA ASN A 83 -7.35 1.88 15.62
C ASN A 83 -8.12 0.57 15.79
N LYS A 84 -9.34 0.66 16.30
CA LYS A 84 -10.30 -0.44 16.40
C LYS A 84 -11.57 -0.04 15.64
N PRO A 85 -11.64 -0.33 14.33
CA PRO A 85 -12.76 0.12 13.52
C PRO A 85 -14.05 -0.59 13.92
N SER A 86 -15.18 0.07 13.70
CA SER A 86 -16.49 -0.56 13.76
C SER A 86 -16.60 -1.64 12.68
N LEU A 87 -17.06 -2.83 13.05
CA LEU A 87 -17.15 -3.97 12.14
C LEU A 87 -18.61 -4.27 11.82
N GLY A 88 -18.91 -4.44 10.53
CA GLY A 88 -20.27 -4.69 10.10
C GLY A 88 -20.37 -5.64 8.91
N VAL A 89 -21.61 -6.00 8.60
CA VAL A 89 -22.00 -6.84 7.48
C VAL A 89 -23.18 -6.19 6.77
N THR A 90 -23.29 -6.40 5.47
CA THR A 90 -24.47 -5.99 4.71
C THR A 90 -25.71 -6.79 5.14
N SER A 91 -26.90 -6.20 5.03
CA SER A 91 -28.17 -6.87 5.32
C SER A 91 -28.50 -7.97 4.32
N SER A 92 -27.98 -7.86 3.09
CA SER A 92 -28.11 -8.85 2.02
C SER A 92 -26.72 -9.40 1.69
N PRO A 93 -26.34 -10.57 2.25
CA PRO A 93 -25.03 -11.13 2.02
C PRO A 93 -24.91 -11.69 0.60
N GLU A 94 -23.76 -11.47 -0.02
CA GLU A 94 -23.45 -12.06 -1.32
C GLU A 94 -23.30 -13.58 -1.20
N THR A 95 -23.87 -14.29 -2.16
CA THR A 95 -23.71 -15.75 -2.26
C THR A 95 -22.40 -16.08 -2.95
N ARG A 96 -21.70 -17.10 -2.46
CA ARG A 96 -20.47 -17.60 -3.08
C ARG A 96 -20.74 -18.03 -4.51
N GLN A 97 -20.07 -17.37 -5.47
CA GLN A 97 -20.08 -17.77 -6.87
C GLN A 97 -18.84 -18.64 -7.15
N PRO A 98 -18.99 -19.96 -7.31
CA PRO A 98 -17.87 -20.83 -7.65
C PRO A 98 -17.43 -20.54 -9.09
N GLY A 99 -16.13 -20.31 -9.29
CA GLY A 99 -15.58 -20.00 -10.60
C GLY A 99 -14.13 -19.56 -10.52
N LYS A 100 -13.49 -19.41 -11.69
CA LYS A 100 -12.17 -18.79 -11.76
C LYS A 100 -12.31 -17.29 -11.56
N ALA A 101 -11.52 -16.73 -10.66
CA ALA A 101 -11.42 -15.29 -10.51
C ALA A 101 -10.89 -14.66 -11.82
N PRO A 102 -11.37 -13.48 -12.22
CA PRO A 102 -10.81 -12.77 -13.37
C PRO A 102 -9.33 -12.43 -13.17
N ASN A 103 -8.57 -12.41 -14.26
CA ASN A 103 -7.15 -12.01 -14.26
C ASN A 103 -6.95 -10.49 -14.38
N HIS A 104 -7.97 -9.70 -14.04
CA HIS A 104 -7.90 -8.24 -14.09
C HIS A 104 -8.38 -7.62 -12.77
N SER A 105 -7.92 -6.40 -12.51
CA SER A 105 -8.38 -5.54 -11.43
C SER A 105 -8.91 -4.25 -12.04
N VAL A 106 -10.08 -3.80 -11.58
CA VAL A 106 -10.67 -2.53 -11.99
C VAL A 106 -10.47 -1.52 -10.88
N ASN A 107 -10.08 -0.29 -11.20
CA ASN A 107 -10.05 0.81 -10.25
C ASN A 107 -10.67 2.08 -10.85
N TRP A 108 -11.22 2.92 -9.96
CA TRP A 108 -11.79 4.21 -10.30
C TRP A 108 -11.63 5.14 -9.12
N VAL A 109 -11.40 6.42 -9.40
CA VAL A 109 -11.26 7.47 -8.39
C VAL A 109 -12.21 8.60 -8.78
N ILE A 110 -12.84 9.24 -7.80
CA ILE A 110 -13.73 10.37 -8.07
C ILE A 110 -13.03 11.45 -8.90
N GLY A 111 -13.72 11.94 -9.92
CA GLY A 111 -13.18 12.89 -10.91
C GLY A 111 -12.59 12.24 -12.16
N GLU A 112 -12.41 10.92 -12.18
CA GLU A 112 -11.95 10.20 -13.36
C GLU A 112 -13.12 9.86 -14.28
N GLU A 113 -12.97 10.10 -15.57
CA GLU A 113 -14.03 9.86 -16.56
C GLU A 113 -14.32 8.37 -16.76
N ARG A 114 -13.28 7.53 -16.66
CA ARG A 114 -13.36 6.09 -16.95
C ARG A 114 -12.63 5.27 -15.89
N VAL A 115 -13.08 4.03 -15.74
CA VAL A 115 -12.37 3.02 -14.95
C VAL A 115 -11.03 2.67 -15.61
N GLU A 116 -10.04 2.34 -14.80
CA GLU A 116 -8.77 1.76 -15.27
C GLU A 116 -8.79 0.25 -15.02
N ILE A 117 -8.49 -0.51 -16.07
CA ILE A 117 -8.40 -1.97 -16.03
C ILE A 117 -6.93 -2.37 -16.06
N ILE A 118 -6.52 -3.13 -15.05
CA ILE A 118 -5.14 -3.60 -14.86
C ILE A 118 -5.10 -5.11 -15.00
N ASN A 119 -4.15 -5.62 -15.78
CA ASN A 119 -3.86 -7.05 -15.79
C ASN A 119 -3.19 -7.42 -14.45
N ALA A 120 -3.83 -8.28 -13.66
CA ALA A 120 -3.39 -8.60 -12.30
C ALA A 120 -2.07 -9.40 -12.27
N MET A 121 -1.68 -10.02 -13.38
CA MET A 121 -0.42 -10.76 -13.50
C MET A 121 0.77 -9.85 -13.80
N THR A 122 0.55 -8.77 -14.57
CA THR A 122 1.62 -7.85 -14.99
C THR A 122 1.66 -6.56 -14.16
N GLY A 123 0.56 -6.21 -13.48
CA GLY A 123 0.41 -4.96 -12.74
C GLY A 123 0.34 -3.72 -13.64
N LYS A 124 0.06 -3.90 -14.94
CA LYS A 124 0.02 -2.84 -15.95
C LYS A 124 -1.36 -2.74 -16.60
N ALA A 125 -1.69 -1.55 -17.10
CA ALA A 125 -2.89 -1.30 -17.89
C ALA A 125 -2.72 -1.83 -19.32
N GLU A 126 -3.69 -1.52 -20.18
CA GLU A 126 -3.62 -1.81 -21.62
C GLU A 126 -2.32 -1.31 -22.24
N LEU A 127 -1.84 -2.05 -23.25
CA LEU A 127 -0.59 -1.76 -23.97
C LEU A 127 0.67 -1.65 -23.06
N GLY A 128 0.60 -2.17 -21.83
CA GLY A 128 1.71 -2.13 -20.88
C GLY A 128 1.91 -0.78 -20.19
N ALA A 129 0.93 0.12 -20.28
CA ALA A 129 0.98 1.42 -19.62
C ALA A 129 1.04 1.29 -18.10
N ALA A 130 1.75 2.22 -17.45
CA ALA A 130 1.81 2.28 -16.00
C ALA A 130 0.45 2.70 -15.42
N SER A 131 -0.02 1.97 -14.40
CA SER A 131 -1.25 2.32 -13.69
C SER A 131 -1.13 3.67 -12.99
N ARG A 132 -2.23 4.42 -12.93
CA ARG A 132 -2.35 5.61 -12.07
C ARG A 132 -2.09 5.32 -10.59
N LEU A 133 -2.21 4.05 -10.17
CA LEU A 133 -1.97 3.59 -8.80
C LEU A 133 -0.56 3.03 -8.57
N CYS A 134 0.30 2.98 -9.60
CA CYS A 134 1.65 2.48 -9.43
C CYS A 134 2.52 3.42 -8.59
N LYS A 135 3.65 2.92 -8.09
CA LYS A 135 4.53 3.70 -7.19
C LYS A 135 5.07 4.97 -7.86
N GLN A 136 5.45 4.91 -9.15
CA GLN A 136 5.87 6.08 -9.92
C GLN A 136 4.76 7.14 -9.98
N SER A 137 3.50 6.73 -10.21
CA SER A 137 2.36 7.66 -10.30
C SER A 137 2.09 8.36 -8.96
N MET A 138 2.05 7.57 -7.88
CA MET A 138 1.91 8.12 -6.53
C MET A 138 3.09 9.00 -6.14
N PHE A 139 4.31 8.67 -6.61
CA PHE A 139 5.49 9.50 -6.37
C PHE A 139 5.40 10.84 -7.11
N ARG A 140 4.94 10.84 -8.37
CA ARG A 140 4.68 12.09 -9.10
C ARG A 140 3.69 12.98 -8.33
N HIS A 141 2.59 12.41 -7.85
CA HIS A 141 1.61 13.18 -7.06
C HIS A 141 2.23 13.76 -5.79
N PHE A 142 3.06 12.99 -5.08
CA PHE A 142 3.82 13.49 -3.93
C PHE A 142 4.72 14.66 -4.32
N CYS A 143 5.51 14.56 -5.40
CA CYS A 143 6.36 15.65 -5.87
C CYS A 143 5.55 16.90 -6.21
N ASN A 144 4.42 16.74 -6.90
CA ASN A 144 3.53 17.86 -7.24
C ASN A 144 2.93 18.55 -6.00
N VAL A 145 2.68 17.80 -4.92
CA VAL A 145 2.24 18.37 -3.64
C VAL A 145 3.38 19.13 -2.96
N VAL A 146 4.60 18.60 -2.94
CA VAL A 146 5.78 19.29 -2.40
C VAL A 146 6.02 20.61 -3.12
N ASP A 147 5.94 20.62 -4.46
CA ASP A 147 6.13 21.83 -5.28
C ASP A 147 5.08 22.92 -4.97
N LYS A 148 3.88 22.53 -4.52
CA LYS A 148 2.78 23.45 -4.18
C LYS A 148 2.74 23.86 -2.71
N LEU A 149 3.54 23.25 -1.84
CA LEU A 149 3.54 23.50 -0.40
C LEU A 149 4.88 24.09 0.04
N PRO A 150 4.98 25.42 0.28
CA PRO A 150 6.25 26.09 0.59
C PRO A 150 6.99 25.49 1.80
N GLN A 151 6.26 25.11 2.86
CA GLN A 151 6.86 24.51 4.06
C GLN A 151 7.43 23.10 3.78
N ALA A 152 6.72 22.30 2.99
CA ALA A 152 7.17 20.98 2.59
C ALA A 152 8.42 21.07 1.71
N SER A 153 8.44 21.99 0.74
CA SER A 153 9.60 22.25 -0.11
C SER A 153 10.82 22.70 0.70
N LYS A 154 10.64 23.56 1.73
CA LYS A 154 11.71 23.97 2.64
C LYS A 154 12.30 22.80 3.44
N PHE A 155 11.48 21.88 3.92
CA PHE A 155 11.93 20.74 4.74
C PHE A 155 12.50 19.58 3.91
N LEU A 156 11.82 19.23 2.81
CA LEU A 156 12.17 18.07 1.99
C LEU A 156 13.20 18.41 0.90
N GLY A 157 13.30 19.68 0.50
CA GLY A 157 14.12 20.15 -0.61
C GLY A 157 13.61 19.66 -1.97
N GLU A 158 14.52 19.59 -2.94
CA GLU A 158 14.24 19.00 -4.24
C GLU A 158 13.99 17.49 -4.11
N VAL A 159 12.79 17.03 -4.46
CA VAL A 159 12.35 15.64 -4.24
C VAL A 159 12.39 14.75 -5.47
N LYS A 160 12.43 15.33 -6.69
CA LYS A 160 12.33 14.57 -7.95
C LYS A 160 13.55 13.69 -8.21
N ASP A 161 14.73 14.18 -7.84
CA ASP A 161 16.01 13.47 -7.99
C ASP A 161 16.37 12.58 -6.79
N LYS A 162 15.51 12.53 -5.76
CA LYS A 162 15.69 11.67 -4.59
C LYS A 162 15.09 10.29 -4.83
N LEU A 163 15.68 9.29 -4.18
CA LEU A 163 15.12 7.94 -4.24
C LEU A 163 13.79 7.91 -3.46
N TYR A 164 12.82 7.22 -4.05
CA TYR A 164 11.52 6.99 -3.44
C TYR A 164 11.64 6.35 -2.03
N SER A 165 12.57 5.42 -1.85
CA SER A 165 12.89 4.80 -0.56
C SER A 165 13.42 5.80 0.49
N GLU A 166 14.27 6.75 0.10
CA GLU A 166 14.83 7.76 1.01
C GLU A 166 13.74 8.69 1.53
N LEU A 167 12.84 9.15 0.65
CA LEU A 167 11.73 10.00 1.05
C LEU A 167 10.73 9.28 1.95
N LYS A 168 10.53 7.98 1.75
CA LYS A 168 9.77 7.17 2.71
C LYS A 168 10.47 7.07 4.05
N ALA A 169 11.79 6.87 4.07
CA ALA A 169 12.57 6.73 5.30
C ALA A 169 12.57 8.01 6.15
N LYS A 170 12.52 9.18 5.51
CA LYS A 170 12.41 10.49 6.20
C LYS A 170 11.12 10.71 6.99
N ALA A 171 10.09 9.89 6.82
CA ALA A 171 8.88 9.96 7.64
C ALA A 171 9.12 9.22 8.96
N GLU A 172 9.87 9.83 9.87
CA GLU A 172 10.43 9.20 11.06
C GLU A 172 9.37 8.55 11.96
N ASP A 173 8.34 9.31 12.36
CA ASP A 173 7.27 8.79 13.22
C ASP A 173 6.51 7.62 12.55
N TYR A 174 6.31 7.67 11.23
CA TYR A 174 5.72 6.56 10.48
C TYR A 174 6.64 5.32 10.52
N GLN A 175 7.95 5.49 10.37
CA GLN A 175 8.89 4.37 10.44
C GLN A 175 8.99 3.79 11.87
N VAL A 176 8.96 4.63 12.90
CA VAL A 176 8.90 4.19 14.30
C VAL A 176 7.63 3.40 14.57
N ALA A 177 6.45 3.91 14.19
CA ALA A 177 5.18 3.20 14.32
C ALA A 177 5.20 1.86 13.55
N LYS A 178 5.79 1.86 12.34
CA LYS A 178 5.96 0.65 11.52
C LYS A 178 6.84 -0.39 12.18
N GLN A 179 7.91 0.04 12.88
CA GLN A 179 8.75 -0.84 13.65
C GLN A 179 8.00 -1.44 14.84
N GLN A 180 7.23 -0.62 15.59
CA GLN A 180 6.41 -1.12 16.69
C GLN A 180 5.38 -2.15 16.22
N LEU A 181 4.75 -1.94 15.07
CA LEU A 181 3.87 -2.93 14.44
C LEU A 181 4.60 -4.25 14.15
N MET A 182 5.76 -4.20 13.50
CA MET A 182 6.53 -5.40 13.15
C MET A 182 6.99 -6.16 14.39
N GLN A 183 7.42 -5.43 15.43
CA GLN A 183 7.75 -6.02 16.72
C GLN A 183 6.52 -6.61 17.40
N GLY A 184 5.35 -5.97 17.30
CA GLY A 184 4.10 -6.49 17.86
C GLY A 184 3.68 -7.84 17.26
N PHE A 185 3.79 -8.00 15.94
CA PHE A 185 3.58 -9.31 15.29
C PHE A 185 4.57 -10.37 15.79
N SER A 186 5.84 -10.02 15.93
CA SER A 186 6.86 -10.94 16.44
C SER A 186 6.62 -11.33 17.90
N LYS A 187 6.25 -10.37 18.76
CA LYS A 187 5.93 -10.61 20.19
C LYS A 187 4.68 -11.44 20.40
N ALA A 188 3.76 -11.42 19.44
CA ALA A 188 2.54 -12.23 19.45
C ALA A 188 2.73 -13.63 18.85
N ASP A 189 3.96 -14.01 18.50
CA ASP A 189 4.29 -15.27 17.79
C ASP A 189 3.50 -15.47 16.49
N LEU A 190 3.22 -14.38 15.77
CA LEU A 190 2.48 -14.38 14.50
C LEU A 190 3.40 -14.34 13.28
N GLY A 191 4.70 -14.59 13.48
CA GLY A 191 5.72 -14.54 12.46
C GLY A 191 6.25 -13.14 12.15
N SER A 192 7.14 -13.05 11.16
CA SER A 192 7.77 -11.80 10.73
C SER A 192 7.09 -11.20 9.50
N TRP A 193 7.01 -9.87 9.47
CA TRP A 193 6.42 -9.17 8.32
C TRP A 193 7.33 -9.29 7.09
N LEU A 194 6.81 -9.92 6.04
CA LEU A 194 7.53 -10.09 4.77
C LEU A 194 7.71 -8.74 4.06
N LYS A 195 8.95 -8.42 3.71
CA LYS A 195 9.32 -7.23 2.94
C LYS A 195 9.65 -7.63 1.50
N LYS A 196 9.45 -6.68 0.59
CA LYS A 196 9.95 -6.77 -0.78
C LYS A 196 11.45 -6.44 -0.79
N PRO A 197 12.20 -6.88 -1.83
CA PRO A 197 13.57 -6.42 -2.04
C PRO A 197 13.63 -4.89 -2.06
N LEU A 198 14.70 -4.32 -1.52
CA LEU A 198 14.85 -2.87 -1.37
C LEU A 198 14.88 -2.14 -2.72
N GLU A 199 15.38 -2.83 -3.74
CA GLU A 199 15.52 -2.37 -5.12
C GLU A 199 14.17 -1.96 -5.72
N GLN A 200 13.07 -2.54 -5.23
CA GLN A 200 11.71 -2.16 -5.65
C GLN A 200 11.38 -0.68 -5.38
N ASP A 201 11.97 -0.10 -4.33
CA ASP A 201 11.75 1.29 -3.93
C ASP A 201 12.98 2.18 -4.23
N GLN A 202 14.05 1.66 -4.86
CA GLN A 202 15.24 2.43 -5.26
C GLN A 202 15.09 2.99 -6.69
N PHE A 203 14.22 3.97 -6.85
CA PHE A 203 14.05 4.70 -8.10
C PHE A 203 13.81 6.19 -7.83
N CYS A 204 14.24 7.05 -8.75
CA CYS A 204 13.85 8.46 -8.81
C CYS A 204 12.59 8.62 -9.66
N LEU A 205 11.99 9.82 -9.65
CA LEU A 205 10.83 10.08 -10.50
C LEU A 205 11.23 9.95 -11.97
N ASP A 206 10.55 9.06 -12.69
CA ASP A 206 10.80 8.84 -14.12
C ASP A 206 9.54 9.13 -14.92
N ASP A 207 9.50 10.29 -15.57
CA ASP A 207 8.36 10.71 -16.39
C ASP A 207 8.22 9.88 -17.68
N SER A 208 9.28 9.18 -18.12
CA SER A 208 9.21 8.34 -19.32
C SER A 208 8.26 7.14 -19.15
N VAL A 209 8.07 6.67 -17.92
CA VAL A 209 7.16 5.56 -17.55
C VAL A 209 5.71 5.81 -17.96
N PHE A 210 5.36 7.07 -18.21
CA PHE A 210 3.99 7.52 -18.50
C PHE A 210 3.79 7.89 -19.96
N LYS A 211 4.86 7.87 -20.75
CA LYS A 211 4.75 7.97 -22.20
C LYS A 211 4.37 6.59 -22.72
N LEU A 212 3.34 6.50 -23.55
CA LEU A 212 3.02 5.27 -24.27
C LEU A 212 4.21 4.93 -25.20
N PRO A 213 4.53 3.65 -25.42
CA PRO A 213 5.55 3.27 -26.40
C PRO A 213 5.21 3.86 -27.77
N ILE A 214 6.19 4.51 -28.40
CA ILE A 214 6.05 5.23 -29.69
C ILE A 214 5.64 4.29 -30.84
N SER A 215 5.67 2.96 -30.66
CA SER A 215 5.40 1.98 -31.71
C SER A 215 3.93 1.82 -32.15
N LEU A 216 3.03 2.74 -31.78
CA LEU A 216 1.64 2.75 -32.27
C LEU A 216 1.21 4.08 -32.92
N SER A 217 2.11 5.05 -33.09
CA SER A 217 1.79 6.29 -33.83
C SER A 217 1.90 6.14 -35.36
N LEU A 218 1.99 4.92 -35.90
CA LEU A 218 2.12 4.64 -37.34
C LEU A 218 1.08 3.63 -37.87
N ALA A 219 -0.03 3.45 -37.17
CA ALA A 219 -1.18 2.73 -37.70
C ALA A 219 -2.46 3.57 -37.52
N GLN A 220 -2.51 4.70 -38.23
CA GLN A 220 -3.74 5.39 -38.63
C GLN A 220 -3.66 5.64 -40.13
#